data_AF-A0A352JM12-F1
#
_entry.id   AF-A0A352JM12-F1
#
_cell.length_a   1.000
_cell.length_b   1.000
_cell.length_c   1.000
_cell.angle_alpha   90.00
_cell.angle_beta   90.00
_cell.angle_gamma   90.00
#
_symmetry.space_group_name_H-M   'P 1'
#
loop_
_entity.id
_entity.type
_entity.pdbx_description
1 polymer ?
#
loop_
_entity_poly.entity_id
_entity_poly.type
_entity_poly.pdbx_seq_one_letter_code
_entity_poly.pdbx_strand_id
1 'polypeptide(L)'
;MNRPEVDIDQSVVESKRHKEINTPEKLALALGYVKLPKEKGDVLWEYRKLVKSGITQTFKVQNSKYSDERGVRITLGAIPGSRSEGQRFREVMLCQDKLFDEDMKAVGLVTRTSAGMFYRPELALEVYNKLFKYIKELEENGFFENLVKPK
;
A
#
# COMPACT_ATOMS: atom_id res chain seq x y z
N MET A 1 12.07 2.83 -49.05
CA MET A 1 11.40 3.77 -48.11
C MET A 1 9.93 3.37 -48.00
N ASN A 2 9.37 3.62 -46.81
CA ASN A 2 7.94 3.55 -46.41
C ASN A 2 7.41 2.19 -45.94
N ARG A 3 7.43 1.98 -44.61
CA ARG A 3 6.41 1.21 -43.88
C ARG A 3 5.35 2.20 -43.39
N PRO A 4 4.05 1.89 -43.44
CA PRO A 4 3.05 2.71 -42.78
C PRO A 4 3.13 2.51 -41.27
N GLU A 5 3.32 3.61 -40.55
CA GLU A 5 3.11 3.72 -39.11
C GLU A 5 1.61 3.53 -38.85
N VAL A 6 1.27 2.53 -38.04
CA VAL A 6 -0.07 2.43 -37.47
C VAL A 6 -0.02 3.17 -36.15
N ASP A 7 -0.55 4.39 -36.17
CA ASP A 7 -0.93 5.17 -35.00
C ASP A 7 -1.79 4.30 -34.07
N ILE A 8 -1.17 3.78 -33.01
CA ILE A 8 -1.91 3.27 -31.88
C ILE A 8 -2.41 4.51 -31.15
N ASP A 9 -3.68 4.82 -31.41
CA ASP A 9 -4.46 5.87 -30.75
C ASP A 9 -4.30 5.76 -29.23
N GLN A 10 -3.43 6.60 -28.66
CA GLN A 10 -3.11 6.62 -27.23
C GLN A 10 -4.35 6.98 -26.38
N SER A 11 -5.41 7.51 -27.00
CA SER A 11 -6.66 7.87 -26.31
C SER A 11 -7.51 6.64 -25.91
N VAL A 12 -7.30 5.47 -26.54
CA VAL A 12 -8.07 4.24 -26.25
C VAL A 12 -7.49 3.44 -25.07
N VAL A 13 -6.25 3.72 -24.66
CA VAL A 13 -5.57 2.98 -23.58
C VAL A 13 -5.92 3.54 -22.19
N GLU A 14 -6.31 4.81 -22.07
CA GLU A 14 -6.50 5.47 -20.77
C GLU A 14 -7.92 5.37 -20.19
N SER A 15 -8.94 5.00 -20.98
CA SER A 15 -10.35 5.05 -20.53
C SER A 15 -10.96 3.72 -20.05
N LYS A 16 -10.16 2.67 -19.75
CA LYS A 16 -10.68 1.34 -19.32
C LYS A 16 -9.97 0.68 -18.14
N ARG A 17 -9.53 1.46 -17.14
CA ARG A 17 -9.07 0.89 -15.86
C ARG A 17 -9.55 1.69 -14.65
N HIS A 18 -10.85 1.85 -14.48
CA HIS A 18 -11.41 1.71 -13.13
C HIS A 18 -11.24 0.24 -12.72
N LYS A 19 -10.01 -0.20 -12.49
CA LYS A 19 -9.72 -1.53 -11.96
C LYS A 19 -10.23 -1.50 -10.53
N GLU A 20 -11.32 -2.22 -10.27
CA GLU A 20 -11.82 -2.46 -8.93
C GLU A 20 -10.66 -2.76 -7.98
N ILE A 21 -10.49 -1.91 -6.97
CA ILE A 21 -9.47 -2.06 -5.94
C ILE A 21 -9.95 -3.17 -5.02
N ASN A 22 -9.67 -4.43 -5.35
CA ASN A 22 -10.17 -5.59 -4.61
C ASN A 22 -9.06 -6.52 -4.08
N THR A 23 -7.81 -6.07 -4.16
CA THR A 23 -6.65 -6.75 -3.55
C THR A 23 -5.66 -5.73 -3.00
N PRO A 24 -4.79 -6.11 -2.05
CA PRO A 24 -3.77 -5.21 -1.52
C PRO A 24 -2.77 -4.75 -2.60
N GLU A 25 -2.49 -5.60 -3.59
CA GLU A 25 -1.66 -5.24 -4.75
C GLU A 25 -2.33 -4.16 -5.59
N LYS A 26 -3.62 -4.32 -5.92
CA LYS A 26 -4.35 -3.31 -6.68
C LYS A 26 -4.47 -2.01 -5.89
N LEU A 27 -4.61 -2.07 -4.57
CA LEU A 27 -4.59 -0.89 -3.70
C LEU A 27 -3.26 -0.15 -3.79
N ALA A 28 -2.13 -0.84 -3.63
CA ALA A 28 -0.80 -0.24 -3.76
C ALA A 28 -0.59 0.43 -5.13
N LEU A 29 -0.97 -0.27 -6.20
CA LEU A 29 -0.85 0.26 -7.57
C LEU A 29 -1.76 1.47 -7.81
N ALA A 30 -3.00 1.45 -7.30
CA ALA A 30 -3.93 2.57 -7.40
C ALA A 30 -3.42 3.81 -6.64
N LEU A 31 -2.70 3.62 -5.53
CA LEU A 31 -2.07 4.69 -4.76
C LEU A 31 -0.79 5.26 -5.43
N GLY A 32 -0.33 4.63 -6.52
CA GLY A 32 0.83 5.05 -7.30
C GLY A 32 2.15 4.45 -6.83
N TYR A 33 2.14 3.37 -6.04
CA TYR A 33 3.36 2.66 -5.69
C TYR A 33 3.78 1.71 -6.81
N VAL A 34 5.10 1.55 -6.95
CA VAL A 34 5.73 0.61 -7.87
C VAL A 34 6.20 -0.61 -7.09
N LYS A 35 5.87 -1.80 -7.60
CA LYS A 35 6.27 -3.07 -7.00
C LYS A 35 7.78 -3.29 -7.13
N LEU A 36 8.45 -3.66 -6.04
CA LEU A 36 9.85 -4.05 -6.09
C LEU A 36 10.03 -5.51 -6.55
N PRO A 37 11.19 -5.86 -7.13
CA PRO A 37 11.57 -7.25 -7.36
C PRO A 37 11.53 -8.03 -6.04
N LYS A 38 11.07 -9.28 -6.09
CA LYS A 38 11.02 -10.19 -4.94
C LYS A 38 11.85 -11.44 -5.19
N GLU A 39 12.36 -12.04 -4.13
CA GLU A 39 12.97 -13.36 -4.21
C GLU A 39 11.91 -14.46 -4.17
N LYS A 40 12.28 -15.64 -4.68
CA LYS A 40 11.38 -16.80 -4.70
C LYS A 40 11.25 -17.33 -3.26
N GLY A 41 10.06 -17.17 -2.67
CA GLY A 41 9.76 -17.62 -1.31
C GLY A 41 9.35 -16.49 -0.35
N ASP A 42 9.50 -15.24 -0.79
CA ASP A 42 9.10 -14.08 0.01
C ASP A 42 7.59 -14.04 0.23
N VAL A 43 7.22 -14.02 1.50
CA VAL A 43 5.84 -13.80 1.97
C VAL A 43 5.46 -12.33 2.04
N LEU A 44 6.45 -11.45 1.94
CA LEU A 44 6.36 -10.00 2.01
C LEU A 44 6.50 -9.42 0.60
N TRP A 45 5.55 -8.59 0.20
CA TRP A 45 5.54 -7.89 -1.08
C TRP A 45 5.74 -6.42 -0.78
N GLU A 46 6.82 -5.83 -1.29
CA GLU A 46 7.15 -4.42 -1.06
C GLU A 46 6.88 -3.59 -2.30
N TYR A 47 6.28 -2.42 -2.08
CA TYR A 47 6.00 -1.41 -3.08
C TYR A 47 6.57 -0.07 -2.60
N ARG A 48 7.10 0.72 -3.53
CA ARG A 48 7.73 2.02 -3.24
C ARG A 48 7.19 3.13 -4.11
N LYS A 49 7.13 4.32 -3.55
CA LYS A 49 6.72 5.55 -4.23
C LYS A 49 7.65 6.67 -3.80
N LEU A 50 8.42 7.20 -4.75
CA LEU A 50 9.24 8.39 -4.52
C LEU A 50 8.34 9.62 -4.63
N VAL A 51 8.37 10.48 -3.62
CA VAL A 51 7.59 11.72 -3.59
C VAL A 51 8.50 12.95 -3.69
N LYS A 52 7.93 14.10 -4.07
CA LYS A 52 8.69 15.35 -4.33
C LYS A 52 9.53 15.81 -3.14
N SER A 53 9.13 15.46 -1.91
CA SER A 53 9.88 15.77 -0.67
C SER A 53 11.21 15.01 -0.56
N GLY A 54 11.54 14.13 -1.51
CA GLY A 54 12.74 13.29 -1.49
C GLY A 54 12.58 12.03 -0.64
N ILE A 55 11.46 11.88 0.07
CA ILE A 55 11.12 10.69 0.85
C ILE A 55 10.65 9.58 -0.10
N THR A 56 11.00 8.34 0.22
CA THR A 56 10.43 7.15 -0.40
C THR A 56 9.40 6.55 0.54
N GLN A 57 8.13 6.61 0.16
CA GLN A 57 7.06 5.93 0.87
C GLN A 57 7.10 4.44 0.53
N THR A 58 6.81 3.59 1.52
CA THR A 58 6.76 2.13 1.37
C THR A 58 5.36 1.61 1.71
N PHE A 59 4.87 0.68 0.90
CA PHE A 59 3.66 -0.08 1.16
C PHE A 59 4.04 -1.57 1.12
N LYS A 60 3.82 -2.29 2.20
CA LYS A 60 4.16 -3.72 2.29
C LYS A 60 2.92 -4.56 2.54
N VAL A 61 2.86 -5.71 1.88
CA VAL A 61 1.81 -6.71 2.04
C VAL A 61 2.44 -8.01 2.49
N GLN A 62 2.05 -8.49 3.67
CA GLN A 62 2.45 -9.80 4.16
C GLN A 62 1.22 -10.69 4.26
N ASN A 63 1.24 -11.80 3.52
CA ASN A 63 0.21 -12.83 3.62
C ASN A 63 0.61 -13.86 4.69
N SER A 64 -0.36 -14.39 5.44
CA SER A 64 -0.08 -15.52 6.34
C SER A 64 0.43 -16.72 5.54
N LYS A 65 1.51 -17.34 6.02
CA LYS A 65 2.20 -18.47 5.37
C LYS A 65 1.60 -19.83 5.77
N TYR A 66 1.00 -19.91 6.96
CA TYR A 66 0.74 -21.20 7.63
C TYR A 66 -0.64 -21.34 8.29
N SER A 67 -1.49 -20.32 8.28
CA SER A 67 -2.81 -20.40 8.94
C SER A 67 -3.94 -20.53 7.92
N ASP A 68 -4.85 -21.48 8.15
CA ASP A 68 -6.16 -21.55 7.49
C ASP A 68 -6.98 -20.26 7.67
N GLU A 69 -6.58 -19.40 8.60
CA GLU A 69 -7.15 -18.09 8.89
C GLU A 69 -6.91 -17.05 7.77
N ARG A 70 -6.17 -17.38 6.69
CA ARG A 70 -6.01 -16.53 5.48
C ARG A 70 -5.61 -15.07 5.77
N GLY A 71 -4.83 -14.81 6.82
CA GLY A 71 -4.49 -13.45 7.24
C GLY A 71 -3.75 -12.60 6.20
N VAL A 72 -3.90 -11.28 6.29
CA VAL A 72 -3.10 -10.29 5.56
C VAL A 72 -2.74 -9.10 6.46
N ARG A 73 -1.48 -8.67 6.37
CA ARG A 73 -0.96 -7.50 7.07
C ARG A 73 -0.52 -6.49 6.03
N ILE A 74 -0.95 -5.24 6.23
CA ILE A 74 -0.53 -4.09 5.43
C ILE A 74 0.32 -3.20 6.33
N THR A 75 1.49 -2.81 5.86
CA THR A 75 2.40 -1.91 6.56
C THR A 75 2.68 -0.70 5.68
N LEU A 76 2.53 0.49 6.24
CA LEU A 76 2.90 1.75 5.61
C LEU A 76 4.22 2.22 6.23
N GLY A 77 5.07 2.87 5.45
CA GLY A 77 6.33 3.38 5.98
C GLY A 77 6.95 4.45 5.10
N ALA A 78 8.07 4.99 5.57
CA ALA A 78 8.81 6.02 4.88
C ALA A 78 10.31 5.87 5.11
N ILE A 79 11.07 5.98 4.02
CA ILE A 79 12.53 6.02 3.98
C ILE A 79 12.92 7.47 3.63
N PRO A 80 13.69 8.16 4.48
CA PRO A 80 14.15 9.51 4.18
C PRO A 80 15.11 9.54 2.98
N GLY A 81 15.08 10.63 2.21
CA GLY A 81 15.91 10.81 1.02
C GLY A 81 17.40 11.03 1.29
N SER A 82 17.74 11.64 2.44
CA SER A 82 19.11 11.83 2.88
C SER A 82 19.54 10.69 3.80
N ARG A 83 20.61 9.96 3.44
CA ARG A 83 21.29 8.99 4.32
C ARG A 83 22.11 9.67 5.42
N SER A 84 21.57 10.71 6.04
CA SER A 84 22.19 11.35 7.20
C SER A 84 22.17 10.35 8.35
N GLU A 85 23.33 10.06 8.93
CA GLU A 85 23.49 9.13 10.05
C GLU A 85 22.44 9.42 11.13
N GLY A 86 21.55 8.45 11.38
CA GLY A 86 20.50 8.55 12.40
C GLY A 86 19.05 8.57 11.87
N GLN A 87 18.81 8.86 10.60
CA GLN A 87 17.46 8.80 10.04
C GLN A 87 17.07 7.36 9.67
N ARG A 88 16.43 6.68 10.61
CA ARG A 88 15.98 5.29 10.47
C ARG A 88 14.73 5.21 9.60
N PHE A 89 14.64 4.15 8.81
CA PHE A 89 13.39 3.70 8.22
C PHE A 89 12.31 3.52 9.31
N ARG A 90 11.10 4.02 9.04
CA ARG A 90 9.99 3.99 9.99
C ARG A 90 8.77 3.37 9.33
N GLU A 91 8.06 2.54 10.09
CA GLU A 91 6.92 1.76 9.62
C GLU A 91 5.79 1.79 10.64
N VAL A 92 4.57 1.74 10.15
CA VAL A 92 3.34 1.57 10.93
C VAL A 92 2.57 0.39 10.35
N MET A 93 2.34 -0.61 11.19
CA MET A 93 1.51 -1.75 10.86
C MET A 93 0.05 -1.38 11.10
N LEU A 94 -0.73 -1.41 10.03
CA LEU A 94 -2.10 -0.93 10.03
C LEU A 94 -2.99 -1.69 11.04
N CYS A 95 -2.84 -3.01 11.14
CA CYS A 95 -3.62 -3.82 12.08
C CYS A 95 -3.20 -3.69 13.56
N GLN A 96 -2.16 -2.90 13.88
CA GLN A 96 -1.62 -2.75 15.24
C GLN A 96 -1.56 -1.29 15.71
N ASP A 97 -1.75 -0.34 14.81
CA ASP A 97 -1.88 1.08 15.13
C ASP A 97 -3.28 1.34 15.69
N LYS A 98 -3.38 1.94 16.88
CA LYS A 98 -4.68 2.10 17.57
C LYS A 98 -5.65 3.00 16.81
N LEU A 99 -5.15 4.12 16.28
CA LEU A 99 -5.98 5.07 15.52
C LEU A 99 -6.50 4.36 14.26
N PHE A 100 -5.60 3.67 13.56
CA PHE A 100 -5.98 2.91 12.38
C PHE A 100 -6.95 1.76 12.70
N ASP A 101 -6.74 1.04 13.82
CA ASP A 101 -7.61 -0.06 14.22
C ASP A 101 -9.03 0.41 14.54
N GLU A 102 -9.18 1.58 15.16
CA GLU A 102 -10.47 2.23 15.41
C GLU A 102 -11.15 2.66 14.11
N ASP A 103 -10.43 3.34 13.22
CA ASP A 103 -10.93 3.74 11.91
C ASP A 103 -11.33 2.51 11.06
N MET A 104 -10.57 1.42 11.16
CA MET A 104 -10.87 0.17 10.46
C MET A 104 -12.08 -0.58 11.03
N LYS A 105 -12.30 -0.52 12.34
CA LYS A 105 -13.50 -1.07 12.97
C LYS A 105 -14.75 -0.33 12.51
N ALA A 106 -14.68 1.00 12.38
CA ALA A 106 -15.79 1.81 11.88
C ALA A 106 -16.23 1.43 10.45
N VAL A 107 -15.34 0.80 9.68
CA VAL A 107 -15.60 0.37 8.30
C VAL A 107 -15.87 -1.13 8.15
N GLY A 108 -16.06 -1.84 9.26
CA GLY A 108 -16.46 -3.25 9.29
C GLY A 108 -15.31 -4.26 9.32
N LEU A 109 -14.05 -3.80 9.41
CA LEU A 109 -12.89 -4.68 9.45
C LEU A 109 -12.50 -4.97 10.91
N VAL A 110 -13.33 -5.76 11.59
CA VAL A 110 -13.22 -6.02 13.04
C VAL A 110 -12.42 -7.28 13.32
N THR A 111 -12.51 -8.30 12.45
CA THR A 111 -11.91 -9.59 12.72
C THR A 111 -10.40 -9.57 12.53
N ARG A 112 -9.70 -10.18 13.47
CA ARG A 112 -8.25 -10.40 13.43
C ARG A 112 -7.97 -11.89 13.48
N THR A 113 -6.96 -12.31 12.75
CA THR A 113 -6.41 -13.67 12.90
C THR A 113 -5.71 -13.80 14.25
N SER A 114 -5.39 -15.03 14.67
CA SER A 114 -4.60 -15.31 15.87
C SER A 114 -3.25 -14.58 15.89
N ALA A 115 -2.67 -14.31 14.72
CA ALA A 115 -1.44 -13.53 14.53
C ALA A 115 -1.65 -12.01 14.47
N GLY A 116 -2.85 -11.52 14.79
CA GLY A 116 -3.20 -10.09 14.77
C GLY A 116 -3.23 -9.47 13.37
N MET A 117 -3.47 -10.26 12.32
CA MET A 117 -3.58 -9.79 10.93
C MET A 117 -5.04 -9.54 10.56
N PHE A 118 -5.30 -8.76 9.52
CA PHE A 118 -6.66 -8.65 8.97
C PHE A 118 -7.14 -10.00 8.44
N TYR A 119 -8.37 -10.37 8.74
CA TYR A 119 -9.00 -11.56 8.16
C TYR A 119 -9.37 -11.26 6.70
N ARG A 120 -8.66 -11.89 5.75
CA ARG A 120 -8.78 -11.53 4.32
C ARG A 120 -10.19 -11.66 3.74
N PRO A 121 -11.03 -12.63 4.13
CA PRO A 121 -12.41 -12.70 3.64
C PRO A 121 -13.27 -11.47 3.96
N GLU A 122 -12.94 -10.69 4.99
CA GLU A 122 -13.62 -9.43 5.32
C GLU A 122 -13.12 -8.22 4.52
N LEU A 123 -12.01 -8.35 3.80
CA LEU A 123 -11.52 -7.31 2.91
C LEU A 123 -12.31 -7.30 1.60
N ALA A 124 -13.57 -6.89 1.68
CA ALA A 124 -14.42 -6.65 0.53
C ALA A 124 -13.99 -5.38 -0.23
N LEU A 125 -14.53 -5.20 -1.45
CA LEU A 125 -14.28 -4.02 -2.30
C LEU A 125 -14.51 -2.69 -1.55
N GLU A 126 -15.57 -2.61 -0.75
CA GLU A 126 -15.87 -1.41 0.05
C GLU A 126 -14.74 -1.07 1.03
N VAL A 127 -14.19 -2.09 1.71
CA VAL A 127 -13.08 -1.91 2.66
C VAL A 127 -11.85 -1.40 1.95
N TYR A 128 -11.53 -1.94 0.77
CA TYR A 128 -10.41 -1.44 -0.03
C TYR A 128 -10.60 -0.02 -0.55
N ASN A 129 -11.82 0.36 -0.94
CA ASN A 129 -12.11 1.73 -1.34
C ASN A 129 -11.94 2.73 -0.17
N LYS A 130 -12.31 2.31 1.05
CA LYS A 130 -12.11 3.11 2.26
C LYS A 130 -10.64 3.19 2.64
N LEU A 131 -9.91 2.07 2.58
CA LEU A 131 -8.45 2.03 2.74
C LEU A 131 -7.75 2.96 1.75
N PHE A 132 -8.20 3.00 0.49
CA PHE A 132 -7.66 3.91 -0.52
C PHE A 132 -7.83 5.38 -0.11
N LYS A 133 -9.04 5.79 0.27
CA LYS A 133 -9.33 7.16 0.71
C LYS A 133 -8.50 7.54 1.94
N TYR A 134 -8.49 6.66 2.95
CA TYR A 134 -7.74 6.89 4.18
C TYR A 134 -6.24 7.08 3.93
N ILE A 135 -5.61 6.23 3.11
CA ILE A 135 -4.18 6.37 2.82
C ILE A 135 -3.90 7.65 2.02
N LYS A 136 -4.82 8.07 1.15
CA LYS A 136 -4.73 9.37 0.47
C LYS A 136 -4.79 10.54 1.44
N GLU A 137 -5.71 10.51 2.39
CA GLU A 137 -5.80 11.54 3.44
C GLU A 137 -4.54 11.58 4.31
N LEU A 138 -3.93 10.43 4.62
CA LEU A 138 -2.62 10.39 5.29
C LEU A 138 -1.51 11.03 4.44
N GLU A 139 -1.46 10.74 3.14
CA GLU A 139 -0.51 11.38 2.21
C GLU A 139 -0.69 12.91 2.21
N GLU A 140 -1.93 13.40 2.13
CA GLU A 140 -2.27 14.83 2.08
C GLU A 140 -1.96 15.56 3.39
N ASN A 141 -2.13 14.89 4.53
CA ASN A 141 -1.85 15.45 5.86
C ASN A 141 -0.36 15.37 6.26
N GLY A 142 0.53 14.93 5.35
CA GLY A 142 1.97 14.87 5.60
C GLY A 142 2.37 13.80 6.62
N PHE A 143 1.57 12.73 6.76
CA PHE A 143 1.85 11.62 7.69
C PHE A 143 3.25 11.04 7.48
N PHE A 144 3.63 10.75 6.24
CA PHE A 144 4.90 10.11 5.91
C PHE A 144 6.10 11.01 6.18
N GLU A 145 5.98 12.30 5.89
CA GLU A 145 6.95 13.33 6.23
C GLU A 145 7.14 13.40 7.73
N ASN A 146 6.05 13.42 8.50
CA ASN A 146 6.10 13.47 9.96
C ASN A 146 6.69 12.19 10.55
N LEU A 147 6.47 11.03 9.92
CA LEU A 147 6.96 9.73 10.38
C LEU A 147 8.49 9.68 10.43
N VAL A 148 9.19 10.37 9.51
CA VAL A 148 10.65 10.39 9.41
C VAL A 148 11.31 11.63 10.00
N LYS A 149 10.54 12.58 10.54
CA LYS A 149 11.10 13.75 11.24
C LYS A 149 11.83 13.31 12.52
N PRO A 150 12.98 13.95 12.85
CA PRO A 150 13.59 13.80 14.17
C PRO A 150 12.59 14.19 15.26
N LYS A 151 12.58 13.44 16.37
CA LYS A 151 11.84 13.79 17.59
C LYS A 151 12.69 14.69 18.47
#